data_AF-A0A424YL54-F1
#
_entry.id   AF-A0A424YL54-F1
#
_cell.length_a   1.000
_cell.length_b   1.000
_cell.length_c   1.000
_cell.angle_alpha   90.00
_cell.angle_beta   90.00
_cell.angle_gamma   90.00
#
_symmetry.space_group_name_H-M   'P 1'
#
loop_
_entity.id
_entity.type
_entity.pdbx_description
1 polymer ?
#
loop_
_entity_poly.entity_id
_entity_poly.type
_entity_poly.pdbx_seq_one_letter_code
_entity_poly.pdbx_strand_id
1 'polypeptide(L)'
;MNIKVLMSLVALLAAALLVAGCVEDVPVAPPDGVQGEVGIMYTAVGQMPTLLATGQIDGFMVWQPLVSMATVSEIGTVVTYSKDLPPESTWTDHTCCALSAREDFIAANPDLTNAIAALFILAGEYVQENPERSAEISANWLYGGADMTFGDVTISSYDVSKDSIPTIRFTTENSPEWLESNHRFIGALREIGYLTGELETASPDKVDTKLFDFGPYEAGLAMVEAGEIKTPPKLTRPVSLGYLPSDHDAPLFVAVKEWEYFNDNYGIALKPRADVPGKVEVADLIVNDVVVAEVRLVLGEGGAPLMTLMAANAIQFAYAGTPPAISAIDKGTPIKILFPTQTEGSGFVVDSAAPVTDWSSFITWVESRTAEGRPVKIASPARGSIQDVQIKYALQDSGVVVKEVR
;
A
#
# COMPACT_ATOMS: atom_id res chain seq x y z
N MET A 1 -5.71 -44.64 -39.21
CA MET A 1 -4.68 -43.64 -38.84
C MET A 1 -3.34 -44.37 -38.82
N ASN A 2 -2.39 -43.95 -39.64
CA ASN A 2 -1.21 -44.74 -40.01
C ASN A 2 -0.10 -44.64 -38.94
N ILE A 3 0.54 -45.76 -38.57
CA ILE A 3 1.57 -45.86 -37.51
C ILE A 3 2.74 -44.86 -37.69
N LYS A 4 3.00 -44.41 -38.91
CA LYS A 4 4.01 -43.38 -39.20
C LYS A 4 3.63 -41.98 -38.68
N VAL A 5 2.34 -41.65 -38.56
CA VAL A 5 1.86 -40.34 -38.05
C VAL A 5 1.95 -40.26 -36.52
N LEU A 6 1.82 -41.40 -35.83
CA LEU A 6 1.97 -41.47 -34.37
C LEU A 6 3.43 -41.30 -33.93
N MET A 7 4.40 -41.83 -34.71
CA MET A 7 5.83 -41.65 -34.43
C MET A 7 6.32 -40.22 -34.70
N SER A 8 5.70 -39.48 -35.63
CA SER A 8 6.02 -38.07 -35.87
C SER A 8 5.54 -37.16 -34.74
N LEU A 9 4.38 -37.45 -34.12
CA LEU A 9 3.88 -36.68 -32.98
C LEU A 9 4.69 -36.93 -31.70
N VAL A 10 5.15 -38.15 -31.48
CA VAL A 10 5.99 -38.49 -30.31
C VAL A 10 7.40 -37.92 -30.46
N ALA A 11 7.94 -37.82 -31.68
CA ALA A 11 9.23 -37.17 -31.93
C ALA A 11 9.16 -35.62 -31.81
N LEU A 12 8.03 -34.99 -32.15
CA LEU A 12 7.83 -33.55 -31.95
C LEU A 12 7.55 -33.16 -30.48
N LEU A 13 6.97 -34.06 -29.68
CA LEU A 13 6.90 -33.86 -28.22
C LEU A 13 8.23 -34.11 -27.50
N ALA A 14 9.15 -34.88 -28.10
CA ALA A 14 10.44 -35.22 -27.48
C ALA A 14 11.60 -34.28 -27.87
N ALA A 15 11.37 -33.30 -28.74
CA ALA A 15 12.40 -32.36 -29.21
C ALA A 15 12.22 -30.91 -28.69
N ALA A 16 11.32 -30.67 -27.73
CA ALA A 16 11.16 -29.39 -27.04
C ALA A 16 11.80 -29.37 -25.63
N LEU A 17 12.54 -30.42 -25.28
CA LEU A 17 13.38 -30.46 -24.08
C LEU A 17 14.83 -30.28 -24.53
N LEU A 18 15.51 -29.27 -23.96
CA LEU A 18 16.92 -28.88 -24.12
C LEU A 18 17.16 -27.55 -24.84
N VAL A 19 16.69 -26.46 -24.23
CA VAL A 19 17.60 -25.38 -23.80
C VAL A 19 17.13 -24.92 -22.41
N ALA A 20 17.45 -25.72 -21.39
CA ALA A 20 17.41 -25.24 -20.02
C ALA A 20 18.65 -24.35 -19.81
N GLY A 21 18.49 -23.06 -20.11
CA GLY A 21 19.44 -22.02 -19.74
C GLY A 21 19.03 -21.46 -18.38
N CYS A 22 19.77 -21.86 -17.36
CA CYS A 22 19.87 -21.33 -15.99
C CYS A 22 18.83 -20.26 -15.60
N VAL A 23 17.67 -20.70 -15.12
CA VAL A 23 16.97 -20.00 -14.05
C VAL A 23 17.37 -20.77 -12.81
N GLU A 24 18.06 -20.13 -11.87
CA GLU A 24 18.27 -20.73 -10.55
C GLU A 24 16.88 -20.88 -9.92
N ASP A 25 16.43 -22.13 -9.83
CA ASP A 25 15.32 -22.53 -8.97
C ASP A 25 15.65 -22.05 -7.55
N VAL A 26 15.00 -21.00 -7.06
CA VAL A 26 14.96 -20.75 -5.61
C VAL A 26 14.06 -21.84 -5.02
N PRO A 27 14.53 -22.65 -4.06
CA PRO A 27 13.87 -23.91 -3.72
C PRO A 27 12.47 -23.73 -3.10
N VAL A 28 11.48 -24.39 -3.69
CA VAL A 28 10.24 -24.82 -2.99
C VAL A 28 10.55 -26.11 -2.21
N ALA A 29 11.37 -25.97 -1.17
CA ALA A 29 11.56 -26.86 -0.02
C ALA A 29 12.78 -26.33 0.77
N PRO A 30 12.71 -26.18 2.11
CA PRO A 30 13.89 -25.81 2.88
C PRO A 30 14.99 -26.87 2.69
N PRO A 31 16.28 -26.49 2.71
CA PRO A 31 17.36 -27.45 2.84
C PRO A 31 17.14 -28.33 4.09
N ASP A 32 17.66 -29.56 4.09
CA ASP A 32 17.56 -30.48 5.22
C ASP A 32 17.95 -29.79 6.54
N GLY A 33 16.99 -29.66 7.47
CA GLY A 33 17.18 -29.00 8.77
C GLY A 33 16.13 -27.93 9.09
N VAL A 34 14.86 -28.31 9.22
CA VAL A 34 13.75 -27.41 9.62
C VAL A 34 14.15 -26.59 10.85
N GLN A 35 14.22 -25.25 10.70
CA GLN A 35 14.48 -24.32 11.80
C GLN A 35 13.17 -24.02 12.56
N GLY A 36 12.05 -23.80 11.87
CA GLY A 36 10.73 -23.70 12.50
C GLY A 36 9.58 -23.56 11.50
N GLU A 37 8.35 -23.50 12.01
CA GLU A 37 7.10 -23.39 11.26
C GLU A 37 6.25 -22.21 11.75
N VAL A 38 5.74 -21.42 10.80
CA VAL A 38 4.76 -20.35 11.05
C VAL A 38 3.51 -20.60 10.21
N GLY A 39 2.36 -20.57 10.88
CA GLY A 39 1.04 -20.55 10.24
C GLY A 39 0.62 -19.12 9.93
N ILE A 40 0.26 -18.81 8.67
CA ILE A 40 -0.35 -17.52 8.27
C ILE A 40 -1.85 -17.68 8.10
N MET A 41 -2.63 -16.90 8.84
CA MET A 41 -4.07 -16.76 8.72
C MET A 41 -4.42 -15.47 7.98
N TYR A 42 -5.22 -15.56 6.91
CA TYR A 42 -5.74 -14.40 6.21
C TYR A 42 -7.05 -13.91 6.82
N THR A 43 -7.12 -12.62 7.15
CA THR A 43 -8.30 -12.04 7.80
C THR A 43 -8.52 -10.57 7.42
N ALA A 44 -9.69 -10.05 7.74
CA ALA A 44 -9.97 -8.62 7.67
C ALA A 44 -9.08 -7.88 8.69
N VAL A 45 -8.39 -6.83 8.25
CA VAL A 45 -7.37 -6.13 9.05
C VAL A 45 -7.90 -5.58 10.37
N GLY A 46 -9.14 -5.06 10.39
CA GLY A 46 -9.76 -4.54 11.61
C GLY A 46 -10.00 -5.60 12.70
N GLN A 47 -9.94 -6.90 12.37
CA GLN A 47 -10.09 -7.98 13.35
C GLN A 47 -8.77 -8.39 14.00
N MET A 48 -7.61 -8.07 13.40
CA MET A 48 -6.30 -8.55 13.86
C MET A 48 -5.99 -8.15 15.32
N PRO A 49 -6.23 -6.90 15.76
CA PRO A 49 -6.01 -6.53 17.17
C PRO A 49 -6.87 -7.36 18.14
N THR A 50 -8.12 -7.65 17.80
CA THR A 50 -9.00 -8.49 18.65
C THR A 50 -8.55 -9.94 18.67
N LEU A 51 -8.11 -10.49 17.53
CA LEU A 51 -7.57 -11.85 17.46
C LEU A 51 -6.29 -11.99 18.30
N LEU A 52 -5.43 -10.96 18.31
CA LEU A 52 -4.25 -10.92 19.15
C LEU A 52 -4.63 -10.86 20.63
N ALA A 53 -5.46 -9.89 21.02
CA ALA A 53 -5.89 -9.70 22.41
C ALA A 53 -6.61 -10.92 23.03
N THR A 54 -7.24 -11.76 22.19
CA THR A 54 -7.93 -12.98 22.63
C THR A 54 -7.08 -14.26 22.51
N GLY A 55 -5.82 -14.13 22.11
CA GLY A 55 -4.88 -15.26 21.96
C GLY A 55 -5.23 -16.23 20.83
N GLN A 56 -6.01 -15.79 19.83
CA GLN A 56 -6.35 -16.60 18.66
C GLN A 56 -5.24 -16.60 17.59
N ILE A 57 -4.36 -15.60 17.65
CA ILE A 57 -3.11 -15.49 16.89
C ILE A 57 -2.00 -15.04 17.85
N ASP A 58 -0.77 -15.38 17.51
CA ASP A 58 0.45 -15.04 18.24
C ASP A 58 1.09 -13.72 17.74
N GLY A 59 0.63 -13.19 16.59
CA GLY A 59 1.12 -11.94 16.00
C GLY A 59 0.42 -11.60 14.67
N PHE A 60 0.74 -10.47 14.08
CA PHE A 60 0.25 -10.09 12.75
C PHE A 60 1.18 -9.10 12.03
N MET A 61 1.17 -9.13 10.70
CA MET A 61 1.81 -8.12 9.84
C MET A 61 0.72 -7.24 9.22
N VAL A 62 0.77 -5.94 9.44
CA VAL A 62 -0.26 -5.01 8.93
C VAL A 62 0.32 -3.61 8.72
N TRP A 63 -0.43 -2.74 8.04
CA TRP A 63 -0.12 -1.32 7.93
C TRP A 63 -0.62 -0.50 9.13
N GLN A 64 -0.02 0.66 9.32
CA GLN A 64 -0.51 1.68 10.22
C GLN A 64 -1.94 2.16 9.89
N PRO A 65 -2.77 2.59 10.85
CA PRO A 65 -2.49 2.73 12.29
C PRO A 65 -2.65 1.42 13.09
N LEU A 66 -2.97 0.29 12.43
CA LEU A 66 -3.31 -0.96 13.13
C LEU A 66 -2.11 -1.52 13.92
N VAL A 67 -0.89 -1.20 13.51
CA VAL A 67 0.34 -1.50 14.26
C VAL A 67 0.35 -0.71 15.57
N SER A 68 0.19 0.62 15.49
CA SER A 68 0.11 1.50 16.66
C SER A 68 -1.07 1.19 17.58
N MET A 69 -2.18 0.68 17.03
CA MET A 69 -3.29 0.23 17.86
C MET A 69 -2.87 -0.89 18.81
N ALA A 70 -1.99 -1.81 18.40
CA ALA A 70 -1.53 -2.90 19.26
C ALA A 70 -0.53 -2.42 20.33
N THR A 71 0.34 -1.47 20.01
CA THR A 71 1.30 -0.91 20.98
C THR A 71 0.61 0.00 21.99
N VAL A 72 -0.26 0.92 21.53
CA VAL A 72 -0.98 1.87 22.40
C VAL A 72 -1.97 1.15 23.32
N SER A 73 -2.55 0.03 22.89
CA SER A 73 -3.40 -0.82 23.74
C SER A 73 -2.62 -1.82 24.62
N GLU A 74 -1.29 -1.86 24.51
CA GLU A 74 -0.40 -2.77 25.24
C GLU A 74 -0.67 -4.27 24.99
N ILE A 75 -1.43 -4.61 23.94
CA ILE A 75 -1.73 -6.01 23.58
C ILE A 75 -0.62 -6.63 22.71
N GLY A 76 0.26 -5.81 22.14
CA GLY A 76 1.31 -6.29 21.27
C GLY A 76 2.55 -5.40 21.23
N THR A 77 3.66 -6.02 20.83
CA THR A 77 4.97 -5.38 20.67
C THR A 77 5.41 -5.45 19.23
N VAL A 78 5.92 -4.35 18.69
CA VAL A 78 6.52 -4.33 17.34
C VAL A 78 7.84 -5.09 17.37
N VAL A 79 7.93 -6.13 16.54
CA VAL A 79 9.15 -6.91 16.32
C VAL A 79 10.07 -6.21 15.34
N THR A 80 9.50 -5.69 14.26
CA THR A 80 10.21 -4.97 13.20
C THR A 80 9.22 -4.18 12.34
N TYR A 81 9.68 -3.08 11.75
CA TYR A 81 8.95 -2.35 10.72
C TYR A 81 9.29 -2.92 9.34
N SER A 82 8.40 -2.71 8.37
CA SER A 82 8.48 -3.36 7.06
C SER A 82 9.76 -3.07 6.30
N LYS A 83 10.36 -1.89 6.49
CA LYS A 83 11.64 -1.50 5.89
C LYS A 83 12.84 -2.31 6.39
N ASP A 84 12.76 -2.77 7.64
CA ASP A 84 13.82 -3.47 8.37
C ASP A 84 13.59 -5.00 8.36
N LEU A 85 12.60 -5.49 7.60
CA LEU A 85 12.38 -6.92 7.41
C LEU A 85 13.53 -7.55 6.63
N PRO A 86 13.91 -8.80 6.94
CA PRO A 86 14.81 -9.56 6.09
C PRO A 86 14.23 -9.83 4.68
N PRO A 87 15.10 -10.05 3.68
CA PRO A 87 16.56 -9.90 3.73
C PRO A 87 16.99 -8.43 3.92
N GLU A 88 18.12 -8.19 4.57
CA GLU A 88 18.59 -6.83 4.91
C GLU A 88 18.61 -5.89 3.69
N SER A 89 18.16 -4.65 3.88
CA SER A 89 18.05 -3.60 2.84
C SER A 89 17.10 -3.91 1.68
N THR A 90 16.40 -5.03 1.69
CA THR A 90 15.47 -5.40 0.60
C THR A 90 14.27 -4.47 0.56
N TRP A 91 13.75 -4.06 1.72
CA TRP A 91 12.49 -3.34 1.83
C TRP A 91 12.65 -1.86 2.16
N THR A 92 13.86 -1.32 2.12
CA THR A 92 14.09 0.12 2.22
C THR A 92 13.27 0.85 1.18
N ASP A 93 12.51 1.87 1.59
CA ASP A 93 11.71 2.71 0.71
C ASP A 93 10.74 1.94 -0.21
N HIS A 94 10.23 0.81 0.29
CA HIS A 94 9.36 -0.06 -0.49
C HIS A 94 8.01 0.60 -0.82
N THR A 95 7.44 0.20 -1.95
CA THR A 95 6.14 0.70 -2.41
C THR A 95 5.03 0.39 -1.41
N CYS A 96 4.08 1.32 -1.27
CA CYS A 96 2.86 1.13 -0.48
C CYS A 96 1.65 1.77 -1.18
N CYS A 97 1.22 2.97 -0.80
CA CYS A 97 0.14 3.69 -1.48
C CYS A 97 0.67 4.70 -2.50
N ALA A 98 -0.02 4.83 -3.62
CA ALA A 98 0.32 5.77 -4.68
C ALA A 98 -0.93 6.48 -5.21
N LEU A 99 -0.73 7.66 -5.79
CA LEU A 99 -1.79 8.34 -6.52
C LEU A 99 -1.87 7.74 -7.92
N SER A 100 -3.01 7.11 -8.23
CA SER A 100 -3.32 6.64 -9.57
C SER A 100 -4.35 7.56 -10.24
N ALA A 101 -4.24 7.73 -11.55
CA ALA A 101 -5.18 8.51 -12.34
C ALA A 101 -5.55 7.80 -13.66
N ARG A 102 -6.76 8.05 -14.16
CA ARG A 102 -7.18 7.51 -15.46
C ARG A 102 -6.45 8.20 -16.61
N GLU A 103 -5.96 7.42 -17.58
CA GLU A 103 -5.24 7.91 -18.76
C GLU A 103 -6.05 8.93 -19.58
N ASP A 104 -7.33 8.65 -19.81
CA ASP A 104 -8.22 9.55 -20.54
C ASP A 104 -8.44 10.89 -19.81
N PHE A 105 -8.43 10.87 -18.49
CA PHE A 105 -8.57 12.07 -17.68
C PHE A 105 -7.29 12.91 -17.67
N ILE A 106 -6.12 12.27 -17.53
CA ILE A 106 -4.81 12.94 -17.63
C ILE A 106 -4.70 13.66 -18.97
N ALA A 107 -4.97 12.94 -20.07
CA ALA A 107 -4.87 13.48 -21.43
C ALA A 107 -5.84 14.65 -21.68
N ALA A 108 -7.06 14.58 -21.13
CA ALA A 108 -8.07 15.62 -21.31
C ALA A 108 -7.87 16.83 -20.40
N ASN A 109 -7.25 16.66 -19.22
CA ASN A 109 -7.14 17.68 -18.18
C ASN A 109 -5.72 17.74 -17.57
N PRO A 110 -4.67 17.96 -18.39
CA PRO A 110 -3.29 17.91 -17.90
C PRO A 110 -3.02 18.98 -16.83
N ASP A 111 -3.45 20.23 -17.04
CA ASP A 111 -3.24 21.30 -16.06
C ASP A 111 -3.89 21.00 -14.71
N LEU A 112 -5.08 20.41 -14.71
CA LEU A 112 -5.78 20.03 -13.48
C LEU A 112 -5.07 18.87 -12.76
N THR A 113 -4.62 17.87 -13.52
CA THR A 113 -3.88 16.72 -12.99
C THR A 113 -2.57 17.19 -12.35
N ASN A 114 -1.84 18.11 -13.01
CA ASN A 114 -0.61 18.69 -12.50
C ASN A 114 -0.84 19.52 -11.23
N ALA A 115 -1.91 20.32 -11.18
CA ALA A 115 -2.27 21.08 -9.98
C ALA A 115 -2.65 20.17 -8.80
N ILE A 116 -3.38 19.08 -9.05
CA ILE A 116 -3.66 18.06 -8.03
C ILE A 116 -2.38 17.39 -7.55
N ALA A 117 -1.43 17.09 -8.47
CA ALA A 117 -0.12 16.56 -8.10
C ALA A 117 0.64 17.53 -7.19
N ALA A 118 0.71 18.81 -7.57
CA ALA A 118 1.33 19.86 -6.74
C ALA A 118 0.72 19.95 -5.34
N LEU A 119 -0.62 19.92 -5.23
CA LEU A 119 -1.29 19.93 -3.94
C LEU A 119 -0.88 18.74 -3.05
N PHE A 120 -0.77 17.53 -3.63
CA PHE A 120 -0.41 16.35 -2.84
C PHE A 120 1.08 16.25 -2.51
N ILE A 121 1.96 16.84 -3.32
CA ILE A 121 3.36 17.07 -2.95
C ILE A 121 3.42 17.95 -1.68
N LEU A 122 2.80 19.14 -1.74
CA LEU A 122 2.74 20.08 -0.62
C LEU A 122 2.08 19.47 0.63
N ALA A 123 1.02 18.68 0.44
CA ALA A 123 0.35 18.03 1.55
C ALA A 123 1.21 16.92 2.19
N GLY A 124 2.00 16.18 1.40
CA GLY A 124 2.96 15.22 1.91
C GLY A 124 4.08 15.88 2.72
N GLU A 125 4.57 17.03 2.26
CA GLU A 125 5.53 17.87 3.00
C GLU A 125 4.92 18.39 4.32
N TYR A 126 3.68 18.89 4.27
CA TYR A 126 2.96 19.36 5.46
C TYR A 126 2.86 18.28 6.54
N VAL A 127 2.53 17.04 6.17
CA VAL A 127 2.42 15.93 7.13
C VAL A 127 3.74 15.70 7.87
N GLN A 128 4.87 15.75 7.14
CA GLN A 128 6.20 15.57 7.71
C GLN A 128 6.58 16.71 8.66
N GLU A 129 6.22 17.94 8.30
CA GLU A 129 6.52 19.13 9.11
C GLU A 129 5.59 19.29 10.31
N ASN A 130 4.37 18.75 10.23
CA ASN A 130 3.31 18.93 11.22
C ASN A 130 2.69 17.59 11.67
N PRO A 131 3.49 16.64 12.20
CA PRO A 131 3.02 15.26 12.46
C PRO A 131 1.93 15.20 13.53
N GLU A 132 2.00 16.00 14.60
CA GLU A 132 0.96 16.00 15.65
C GLU A 132 -0.37 16.54 15.13
N ARG A 133 -0.35 17.62 14.35
CA ARG A 133 -1.56 18.17 13.74
C ARG A 133 -2.16 17.20 12.72
N SER A 134 -1.31 16.54 11.94
CA SER A 134 -1.71 15.52 10.98
C SER A 134 -2.32 14.29 11.67
N ALA A 135 -1.81 13.92 12.86
CA ALA A 135 -2.40 12.88 13.70
C ALA A 135 -3.79 13.26 14.21
N GLU A 136 -3.99 14.49 14.68
CA GLU A 136 -5.31 15.00 15.09
C GLU A 136 -6.32 14.97 13.94
N ILE A 137 -5.90 15.46 12.76
CA ILE A 137 -6.73 15.44 11.55
C ILE A 137 -7.08 14.00 11.15
N SER A 138 -6.11 13.10 11.15
CA SER A 138 -6.31 11.69 10.81
C SER A 138 -7.24 10.98 11.80
N ALA A 139 -7.09 11.22 13.10
CA ALA A 139 -7.96 10.66 14.13
C ALA A 139 -9.42 11.13 13.96
N ASN A 140 -9.63 12.44 13.70
CA ASN A 140 -10.95 13.00 13.42
C ASN A 140 -11.54 12.44 12.12
N TRP A 141 -10.73 12.33 11.07
CA TRP A 141 -11.19 11.83 9.77
C TRP A 141 -11.58 10.36 9.83
N LEU A 142 -10.73 9.50 10.40
CA LEU A 142 -10.93 8.05 10.38
C LEU A 142 -11.95 7.59 11.41
N TYR A 143 -11.91 8.18 12.61
CA TYR A 143 -12.62 7.69 13.80
C TYR A 143 -13.55 8.73 14.44
N GLY A 144 -13.69 9.91 13.85
CA GLY A 144 -14.48 11.00 14.44
C GLY A 144 -13.87 11.58 15.71
N GLY A 145 -12.58 11.31 15.98
CA GLY A 145 -11.88 11.72 17.20
C GLY A 145 -12.34 10.96 18.45
N ALA A 146 -13.14 9.90 18.28
CA ALA A 146 -13.64 9.09 19.38
C ALA A 146 -12.59 8.08 19.88
N ASP A 147 -12.75 7.63 21.11
CA ASP A 147 -12.01 6.49 21.63
C ASP A 147 -12.43 5.21 20.91
N MET A 148 -11.48 4.29 20.77
CA MET A 148 -11.66 2.98 20.17
C MET A 148 -11.64 1.92 21.28
N THR A 149 -12.46 0.87 21.16
CA THR A 149 -12.53 -0.21 22.15
C THR A 149 -12.33 -1.58 21.50
N PHE A 150 -11.40 -2.38 22.03
CA PHE A 150 -11.09 -3.74 21.59
C PHE A 150 -11.06 -4.67 22.79
N GLY A 151 -11.99 -5.62 22.87
CA GLY A 151 -12.17 -6.43 24.08
C GLY A 151 -12.46 -5.53 25.28
N ASP A 152 -11.60 -5.59 26.30
CA ASP A 152 -11.70 -4.79 27.53
C ASP A 152 -10.80 -3.54 27.53
N VAL A 153 -10.14 -3.22 26.41
CA VAL A 153 -9.21 -2.09 26.29
C VAL A 153 -9.85 -0.94 25.52
N THR A 154 -9.75 0.28 26.06
CA THR A 154 -10.17 1.52 25.40
C THR A 154 -8.96 2.43 25.21
N ILE A 155 -8.76 2.92 23.98
CA ILE A 155 -7.62 3.78 23.59
C ILE A 155 -8.10 5.00 22.79
N SER A 156 -7.38 6.11 22.92
CA SER A 156 -7.63 7.33 22.15
C SER A 156 -7.25 7.15 20.69
N SER A 157 -8.13 7.51 19.76
CA SER A 157 -7.78 7.54 18.33
C SER A 157 -6.69 8.55 18.00
N TYR A 158 -6.62 9.65 18.75
CA TYR A 158 -5.54 10.62 18.63
C TYR A 158 -4.19 10.03 19.05
N ASP A 159 -4.13 9.33 20.18
CA ASP A 159 -2.87 8.75 20.66
C ASP A 159 -2.37 7.67 19.69
N VAL A 160 -3.28 6.88 19.12
CA VAL A 160 -2.96 5.92 18.05
C VAL A 160 -2.42 6.63 16.81
N SER A 161 -3.08 7.68 16.31
CA SER A 161 -2.57 8.42 15.14
C SER A 161 -1.26 9.14 15.46
N LYS A 162 -1.06 9.61 16.70
CA LYS A 162 0.16 10.28 17.16
C LYS A 162 1.35 9.34 17.21
N ASP A 163 1.14 8.10 17.64
CA ASP A 163 2.14 7.03 17.58
C ASP A 163 2.41 6.59 16.13
N SER A 164 1.36 6.56 15.31
CA SER A 164 1.41 6.03 13.95
C SER A 164 2.08 6.93 12.92
N ILE A 165 1.63 8.19 12.79
CA ILE A 165 2.04 9.12 11.72
C ILE A 165 3.57 9.23 11.58
N PRO A 166 4.37 9.36 12.66
CA PRO A 166 5.83 9.48 12.56
C PRO A 166 6.54 8.21 12.04
N THR A 167 5.85 7.07 11.99
CA THR A 167 6.42 5.79 11.53
C THR A 167 6.17 5.53 10.04
N ILE A 168 5.37 6.38 9.38
CA ILE A 168 5.07 6.31 7.96
C ILE A 168 6.01 7.26 7.21
N ARG A 169 6.66 6.80 6.14
CA ARG A 169 7.49 7.65 5.30
C ARG A 169 6.63 8.33 4.24
N PHE A 170 6.02 9.46 4.59
CA PHE A 170 5.31 10.29 3.61
C PHE A 170 6.30 10.87 2.60
N THR A 171 6.13 10.50 1.33
CA THR A 171 6.96 10.96 0.23
C THR A 171 6.16 10.90 -1.07
N THR A 172 6.51 11.79 -1.99
CA THR A 172 6.04 11.76 -3.38
C THR A 172 7.17 11.44 -4.36
N GLU A 173 8.39 11.19 -3.87
CA GLU A 173 9.55 10.94 -4.71
C GLU A 173 9.51 9.54 -5.32
N ASN A 174 9.69 9.46 -6.64
CA ASN A 174 9.84 8.21 -7.38
C ASN A 174 11.28 7.67 -7.27
N SER A 175 11.68 7.27 -6.06
CA SER A 175 13.05 6.79 -5.81
C SER A 175 13.38 5.50 -6.59
N PRO A 176 14.67 5.23 -6.87
CA PRO A 176 15.10 3.95 -7.46
C PRO A 176 14.61 2.73 -6.66
N GLU A 177 14.67 2.81 -5.33
CA GLU A 177 14.22 1.76 -4.41
C GLU A 177 12.71 1.54 -4.51
N TRP A 178 11.91 2.61 -4.63
CA TRP A 178 10.47 2.51 -4.83
C TRP A 178 10.13 1.84 -6.17
N LEU A 179 10.83 2.21 -7.25
CA LEU A 179 10.67 1.57 -8.56
C LEU A 179 11.02 0.08 -8.50
N GLU A 180 12.18 -0.27 -7.95
CA GLU A 180 12.62 -1.65 -7.78
C GLU A 180 11.60 -2.46 -6.96
N SER A 181 11.07 -1.86 -5.89
CA SER A 181 10.04 -2.47 -5.07
C SER A 181 8.78 -2.81 -5.88
N ASN A 182 8.28 -1.90 -6.72
CA ASN A 182 7.14 -2.18 -7.60
C ASN A 182 7.44 -3.36 -8.57
N HIS A 183 8.64 -3.43 -9.14
CA HIS A 183 9.04 -4.57 -9.98
C HIS A 183 9.08 -5.88 -9.21
N ARG A 184 9.54 -5.86 -7.96
CA ARG A 184 9.54 -7.03 -7.08
C ARG A 184 8.12 -7.53 -6.81
N PHE A 185 7.19 -6.62 -6.55
CA PHE A 185 5.78 -6.96 -6.39
C PHE A 185 5.19 -7.57 -7.66
N ILE A 186 5.55 -7.08 -8.84
CA ILE A 186 5.14 -7.71 -10.10
C ILE A 186 5.68 -9.13 -10.21
N GLY A 187 6.94 -9.36 -9.85
CA GLY A 187 7.54 -10.70 -9.78
C GLY A 187 6.75 -11.63 -8.85
N ALA A 188 6.49 -11.20 -7.62
CA ALA A 188 5.73 -11.97 -6.65
C ALA A 188 4.29 -12.26 -7.11
N LEU A 189 3.62 -11.28 -7.73
CA LEU A 189 2.26 -11.46 -8.26
C LEU A 189 2.22 -12.42 -9.47
N ARG A 190 3.27 -12.46 -10.30
CA ARG A 190 3.40 -13.47 -11.37
C ARG A 190 3.57 -14.87 -10.78
N GLU A 191 4.43 -15.00 -9.78
CA GLU A 191 4.71 -16.30 -9.13
C GLU A 191 3.45 -16.93 -8.53
N ILE A 192 2.59 -16.13 -7.90
CA ILE A 192 1.33 -16.63 -7.33
C ILE A 192 0.19 -16.72 -8.36
N GLY A 193 0.44 -16.43 -9.64
CA GLY A 193 -0.54 -16.51 -10.72
C GLY A 193 -1.63 -15.42 -10.67
N TYR A 194 -1.35 -14.28 -10.04
CA TYR A 194 -2.29 -13.17 -9.93
C TYR A 194 -2.29 -12.25 -11.16
N LEU A 195 -1.14 -12.13 -11.84
CA LEU A 195 -1.07 -11.42 -13.12
C LEU A 195 -1.34 -12.41 -14.25
N THR A 196 -2.35 -12.13 -15.06
CA THR A 196 -2.84 -13.03 -16.12
C THR A 196 -3.09 -12.29 -17.43
N GLY A 197 -2.68 -11.01 -17.51
CA GLY A 197 -2.96 -10.14 -18.64
C GLY A 197 -1.69 -9.48 -19.16
N GLU A 198 -1.76 -8.16 -19.33
CA GLU A 198 -0.72 -7.38 -20.03
C GLU A 198 0.65 -7.44 -19.34
N LEU A 199 0.68 -7.67 -18.02
CA LEU A 199 1.91 -7.68 -17.22
C LEU A 199 2.40 -9.10 -16.91
N GLU A 200 1.66 -10.17 -17.24
CA GLU A 200 2.05 -11.56 -16.93
C GLU A 200 3.46 -11.90 -17.46
N THR A 201 3.74 -11.54 -18.72
CA THR A 201 5.01 -11.85 -19.40
C THR A 201 5.74 -10.60 -19.94
N ALA A 202 5.32 -9.40 -19.52
CA ALA A 202 5.91 -8.15 -19.98
C ALA A 202 7.40 -8.02 -19.57
N SER A 203 8.22 -7.53 -20.50
CA SER A 203 9.60 -7.12 -20.20
C SER A 203 9.62 -5.89 -19.28
N PRO A 204 10.70 -5.66 -18.50
CA PRO A 204 10.82 -4.50 -17.61
C PRO A 204 10.47 -3.15 -18.26
N ASP A 205 11.01 -2.82 -19.42
CA ASP A 205 10.69 -1.54 -20.10
C ASP A 205 9.20 -1.38 -20.45
N LYS A 206 8.53 -2.50 -20.76
CA LYS A 206 7.09 -2.50 -21.05
C LYS A 206 6.28 -2.36 -19.78
N VAL A 207 6.76 -2.94 -18.68
CA VAL A 207 6.17 -2.79 -17.35
C VAL A 207 6.13 -1.30 -16.99
N ASP A 208 7.26 -0.59 -17.06
CA ASP A 208 7.30 0.83 -16.67
C ASP A 208 6.38 1.70 -17.53
N THR A 209 6.47 1.53 -18.85
CA THR A 209 5.63 2.27 -19.79
C THR A 209 4.15 2.01 -19.55
N LYS A 210 3.78 0.83 -19.06
CA LYS A 210 2.39 0.47 -18.76
C LYS A 210 1.93 1.03 -17.42
N LEU A 211 2.78 0.96 -16.40
CA LEU A 211 2.43 1.33 -15.04
C LEU A 211 2.45 2.82 -14.77
N PHE A 212 3.48 3.51 -15.25
CA PHE A 212 3.80 4.84 -14.75
C PHE A 212 3.50 5.93 -15.77
N ASP A 213 3.11 7.09 -15.25
CA ASP A 213 3.13 8.37 -15.95
C ASP A 213 3.58 9.45 -14.95
N PHE A 214 4.87 9.75 -14.96
CA PHE A 214 5.48 10.71 -14.03
C PHE A 214 5.33 12.17 -14.49
N GLY A 215 4.77 12.42 -15.69
CA GLY A 215 4.62 13.77 -16.22
C GLY A 215 3.85 14.72 -15.28
N PRO A 216 2.71 14.30 -14.69
CA PRO A 216 2.01 15.13 -13.72
C PRO A 216 2.79 15.41 -12.43
N TYR A 217 3.57 14.44 -11.95
CA TYR A 217 4.45 14.63 -10.79
C TYR A 217 5.52 15.68 -11.09
N GLU A 218 6.26 15.52 -12.19
CA GLU A 218 7.33 16.43 -12.61
C GLU A 218 6.81 17.85 -12.82
N ALA A 219 5.66 18.00 -13.47
CA ALA A 219 5.03 19.30 -13.69
C ALA A 219 4.52 19.92 -12.37
N GLY A 220 3.96 19.12 -11.47
CA GLY A 220 3.52 19.58 -10.16
C GLY A 220 4.69 20.06 -9.31
N LEU A 221 5.78 19.28 -9.26
CA LEU A 221 7.01 19.62 -8.55
C LEU A 221 7.61 20.93 -9.10
N ALA A 222 7.68 21.08 -10.42
CA ALA A 222 8.18 22.32 -11.04
C ALA A 222 7.33 23.56 -10.67
N MET A 223 6.00 23.41 -10.53
CA MET A 223 5.13 24.49 -10.06
C MET A 223 5.39 24.86 -8.59
N VAL A 224 5.59 23.84 -7.74
CA VAL A 224 5.93 24.03 -6.32
C VAL A 224 7.28 24.75 -6.17
N GLU A 225 8.32 24.29 -6.88
CA GLU A 225 9.66 24.91 -6.86
C GLU A 225 9.66 26.34 -7.39
N ALA A 226 8.81 26.64 -8.38
CA ALA A 226 8.64 27.99 -8.92
C ALA A 226 7.82 28.91 -8.00
N GLY A 227 7.08 28.36 -7.03
CA GLY A 227 6.14 29.10 -6.19
C GLY A 227 4.91 29.61 -6.95
N GLU A 228 4.57 29.00 -8.09
CA GLU A 228 3.45 29.42 -8.94
C GLU A 228 2.67 28.21 -9.46
N ILE A 229 1.47 27.99 -8.94
CA ILE A 229 0.56 26.97 -9.44
C ILE A 229 -0.26 27.52 -10.61
N LYS A 230 -0.13 26.89 -11.78
CA LYS A 230 -0.89 27.26 -12.98
C LYS A 230 -2.38 26.98 -12.77
N THR A 231 -3.24 28.00 -12.91
CA THR A 231 -4.71 27.82 -12.83
C THR A 231 -5.24 26.95 -13.97
N PRO A 232 -5.84 25.78 -13.69
CA PRO A 232 -6.44 24.93 -14.71
C PRO A 232 -7.72 25.53 -15.31
N PRO A 233 -8.12 25.14 -16.53
CA PRO A 233 -9.45 25.41 -17.04
C PRO A 233 -10.53 24.86 -16.10
N LYS A 234 -11.57 25.65 -15.84
CA LYS A 234 -12.69 25.22 -14.99
C LYS A 234 -13.45 24.05 -15.61
N LEU A 235 -13.60 22.97 -14.85
CA LEU A 235 -14.43 21.84 -15.23
C LEU A 235 -15.93 22.16 -15.08
N THR A 236 -16.72 21.58 -15.98
CA THR A 236 -18.19 21.65 -15.96
C THR A 236 -18.83 20.45 -15.27
N ARG A 237 -18.04 19.41 -14.97
CA ARG A 237 -18.46 18.21 -14.25
C ARG A 237 -17.56 17.99 -13.05
N PRO A 238 -18.08 17.39 -11.96
CA PRO A 238 -17.26 17.00 -10.82
C PRO A 238 -16.19 15.98 -11.22
N VAL A 239 -15.06 16.04 -10.53
CA VAL A 239 -14.03 15.00 -10.54
C VAL A 239 -14.15 14.19 -9.26
N SER A 240 -13.92 12.87 -9.32
CA SER A 240 -13.96 12.04 -8.12
C SER A 240 -12.59 11.45 -7.80
N LEU A 241 -12.22 11.48 -6.52
CA LEU A 241 -10.98 10.97 -5.97
C LEU A 241 -11.29 9.90 -4.92
N GLY A 242 -10.83 8.69 -5.16
CA GLY A 242 -10.92 7.56 -4.23
C GLY A 242 -9.85 7.63 -3.15
N TYR A 243 -10.18 7.23 -1.93
CA TYR A 243 -9.23 7.14 -0.81
C TYR A 243 -9.57 5.95 0.10
N LEU A 244 -8.61 5.52 0.91
CA LEU A 244 -8.70 4.39 1.83
C LEU A 244 -8.96 4.86 3.27
N PRO A 245 -9.59 4.03 4.13
CA PRO A 245 -9.76 4.31 5.55
C PRO A 245 -8.44 4.05 6.31
N SER A 246 -7.38 4.75 5.94
CA SER A 246 -6.02 4.60 6.48
C SER A 246 -5.39 5.96 6.71
N ASP A 247 -4.50 6.07 7.69
CA ASP A 247 -3.68 7.27 7.91
C ASP A 247 -2.53 7.39 6.88
N HIS A 248 -2.34 6.37 6.05
CA HIS A 248 -1.55 6.46 4.81
C HIS A 248 -2.06 7.56 3.87
N ASP A 249 -3.35 7.88 3.94
CA ASP A 249 -4.01 8.91 3.14
C ASP A 249 -4.04 10.26 3.87
N ALA A 250 -3.27 10.44 4.96
CA ALA A 250 -3.17 11.70 5.70
C ALA A 250 -2.90 12.93 4.83
N PRO A 251 -2.08 12.88 3.74
CA PRO A 251 -1.92 14.00 2.82
C PRO A 251 -3.25 14.52 2.26
N LEU A 252 -4.19 13.63 1.93
CA LEU A 252 -5.54 14.05 1.50
C LEU A 252 -6.30 14.73 2.63
N PHE A 253 -6.23 14.18 3.85
CA PHE A 253 -6.98 14.71 4.98
C PHE A 253 -6.49 16.11 5.35
N VAL A 254 -5.16 16.32 5.38
CA VAL A 254 -4.58 17.64 5.64
C VAL A 254 -4.86 18.61 4.50
N ALA A 255 -4.77 18.18 3.23
CA ALA A 255 -5.12 19.03 2.08
C ALA A 255 -6.54 19.61 2.17
N VAL A 256 -7.46 18.86 2.77
CA VAL A 256 -8.84 19.29 3.01
C VAL A 256 -8.99 20.12 4.28
N LYS A 257 -8.39 19.69 5.40
CA LYS A 257 -8.59 20.33 6.71
C LYS A 257 -7.76 21.58 6.92
N GLU A 258 -6.62 21.66 6.27
CA GLU A 258 -5.70 22.80 6.30
C GLU A 258 -5.76 23.56 4.96
N TRP A 259 -6.93 23.58 4.32
CA TRP A 259 -7.10 24.21 3.00
C TRP A 259 -6.72 25.71 3.01
N GLU A 260 -6.92 26.43 4.13
CA GLU A 260 -6.47 27.82 4.29
C GLU A 260 -4.95 27.94 4.20
N TYR A 261 -4.21 27.01 4.83
CA TYR A 261 -2.75 27.00 4.76
C TYR A 261 -2.27 26.86 3.31
N PHE A 262 -2.83 25.92 2.55
CA PHE A 262 -2.43 25.74 1.16
C PHE A 262 -2.82 26.94 0.27
N ASN A 263 -4.00 27.52 0.54
CA ASN A 263 -4.46 28.70 -0.18
C ASN A 263 -3.52 29.89 0.02
N ASP A 264 -3.21 30.19 1.28
CA ASP A 264 -2.51 31.42 1.65
C ASP A 264 -1.02 31.38 1.31
N ASN A 265 -0.42 30.19 1.29
CA ASN A 265 1.01 30.01 1.00
C ASN A 265 1.30 29.67 -0.47
N TYR A 266 0.37 29.00 -1.18
CA TYR A 266 0.64 28.44 -2.51
C TYR A 266 -0.44 28.75 -3.55
N GLY A 267 -1.52 29.43 -3.18
CA GLY A 267 -2.61 29.77 -4.10
C GLY A 267 -3.42 28.57 -4.58
N ILE A 268 -3.39 27.44 -3.86
CA ILE A 268 -4.17 26.23 -4.18
C ILE A 268 -4.89 25.71 -2.93
N ALA A 269 -6.14 25.28 -3.05
CA ALA A 269 -6.89 24.76 -1.92
C ALA A 269 -7.87 23.67 -2.31
N LEU A 270 -8.04 22.66 -1.44
CA LEU A 270 -9.13 21.70 -1.52
C LEU A 270 -10.16 21.99 -0.42
N LYS A 271 -10.94 23.05 -0.63
CA LYS A 271 -11.82 23.60 0.41
C LYS A 271 -13.07 22.72 0.60
N PRO A 272 -13.34 22.20 1.81
CA PRO A 272 -14.53 21.40 2.05
C PRO A 272 -15.79 22.26 1.94
N ARG A 273 -16.86 21.72 1.35
CA ARG A 273 -18.17 22.40 1.30
C ARG A 273 -18.95 22.30 2.60
N ALA A 274 -18.60 21.34 3.45
CA ALA A 274 -19.16 21.16 4.77
C ALA A 274 -18.05 21.34 5.81
N ASP A 275 -18.29 22.23 6.77
CA ASP A 275 -17.42 22.40 7.93
C ASP A 275 -17.81 21.38 9.00
N VAL A 276 -17.14 20.24 8.96
CA VAL A 276 -17.31 19.12 9.90
C VAL A 276 -15.93 18.67 10.37
N PRO A 277 -15.77 18.19 11.62
CA PRO A 277 -14.47 17.72 12.10
C PRO A 277 -13.99 16.46 11.36
N GLY A 278 -14.90 15.55 11.02
CA GLY A 278 -14.58 14.26 10.39
C GLY A 278 -14.56 14.28 8.86
N LYS A 279 -14.96 13.16 8.27
CA LYS A 279 -14.93 12.91 6.82
C LYS A 279 -15.69 13.97 6.02
N VAL A 280 -15.12 14.37 4.89
CA VAL A 280 -15.73 15.27 3.91
C VAL A 280 -16.03 14.47 2.65
N GLU A 281 -17.21 14.69 2.06
CA GLU A 281 -17.62 14.04 0.80
C GLU A 281 -17.39 14.92 -0.42
N VAL A 282 -17.50 16.25 -0.25
CA VAL A 282 -17.41 17.22 -1.35
C VAL A 282 -16.55 18.40 -0.95
N ALA A 283 -15.58 18.72 -1.79
CA ALA A 283 -14.72 19.89 -1.69
C ALA A 283 -14.67 20.63 -3.03
N ASP A 284 -14.27 21.89 -3.00
CA ASP A 284 -13.96 22.70 -4.17
C ASP A 284 -12.45 22.82 -4.31
N LEU A 285 -11.91 22.40 -5.46
CA LEU A 285 -10.53 22.71 -5.83
C LEU A 285 -10.48 24.15 -6.33
N ILE A 286 -9.71 24.98 -5.63
CA ILE A 286 -9.50 26.40 -5.90
C ILE A 286 -8.04 26.59 -6.29
N VAL A 287 -7.78 27.32 -7.36
CA VAL A 287 -6.42 27.72 -7.76
C VAL A 287 -6.43 29.19 -8.17
N ASN A 288 -5.61 30.01 -7.50
CA ASN A 288 -5.53 31.46 -7.65
C ASN A 288 -6.93 32.12 -7.59
N ASP A 289 -7.67 31.87 -6.51
CA ASP A 289 -9.04 32.34 -6.25
C ASP A 289 -10.12 31.85 -7.23
N VAL A 290 -9.80 30.96 -8.16
CA VAL A 290 -10.76 30.38 -9.11
C VAL A 290 -11.16 28.97 -8.65
N VAL A 291 -12.47 28.75 -8.42
CA VAL A 291 -13.01 27.38 -8.27
C VAL A 291 -12.93 26.67 -9.62
N VAL A 292 -11.96 25.77 -9.77
CA VAL A 292 -11.69 25.05 -11.02
C VAL A 292 -12.40 23.70 -11.11
N ALA A 293 -12.71 23.05 -9.98
CA ALA A 293 -13.47 21.81 -9.99
C ALA A 293 -14.23 21.56 -8.68
N GLU A 294 -15.39 20.91 -8.76
CA GLU A 294 -15.96 20.17 -7.64
C GLU A 294 -15.24 18.83 -7.54
N VAL A 295 -14.70 18.51 -6.36
CA VAL A 295 -14.03 17.24 -6.05
C VAL A 295 -14.93 16.42 -5.12
N ARG A 296 -15.24 15.19 -5.54
CA ARG A 296 -15.98 14.21 -4.74
C ARG A 296 -15.01 13.20 -4.15
N LEU A 297 -14.98 13.11 -2.82
CA LEU A 297 -14.13 12.17 -2.11
C LEU A 297 -14.90 10.87 -1.90
N VAL A 298 -14.36 9.77 -2.40
CA VAL A 298 -15.01 8.46 -2.41
C VAL A 298 -14.22 7.50 -1.53
N LEU A 299 -14.78 7.13 -0.38
CA LEU A 299 -14.18 6.13 0.48
C LEU A 299 -14.29 4.73 -0.16
N GLY A 300 -13.16 4.05 -0.33
CA GLY A 300 -13.12 2.65 -0.75
C GLY A 300 -12.92 1.70 0.43
N GLU A 301 -13.57 0.54 0.42
CA GLU A 301 -13.35 -0.52 1.42
C GLU A 301 -11.98 -1.22 1.25
N GLY A 302 -11.23 -0.88 0.21
CA GLY A 302 -9.91 -1.39 -0.10
C GLY A 302 -9.46 -0.97 -1.51
N GLY A 303 -8.21 -1.28 -1.87
CA GLY A 303 -7.67 -0.91 -3.17
C GLY A 303 -8.41 -1.57 -4.35
N ALA A 304 -8.77 -2.85 -4.26
CA ALA A 304 -9.48 -3.54 -5.34
C ALA A 304 -10.89 -2.95 -5.65
N PRO A 305 -11.72 -2.61 -4.64
CA PRO A 305 -12.92 -1.80 -4.85
C PRO A 305 -12.66 -0.47 -5.57
N LEU A 306 -11.63 0.29 -5.17
CA LEU A 306 -11.29 1.55 -5.85
C LEU A 306 -10.88 1.31 -7.31
N MET A 307 -10.11 0.26 -7.59
CA MET A 307 -9.74 -0.09 -8.97
C MET A 307 -10.96 -0.49 -9.81
N THR A 308 -11.97 -1.11 -9.20
CA THR A 308 -13.24 -1.40 -9.89
C THR A 308 -13.98 -0.11 -10.26
N LEU A 309 -13.99 0.88 -9.36
CA LEU A 309 -14.56 2.21 -9.64
C LEU A 309 -13.78 2.94 -10.74
N MET A 310 -12.44 2.85 -10.74
CA MET A 310 -11.62 3.42 -11.81
C MET A 310 -11.89 2.73 -13.15
N ALA A 311 -11.98 1.40 -13.20
CA ALA A 311 -12.30 0.64 -14.41
C ALA A 311 -13.66 1.03 -14.99
N ALA A 312 -14.65 1.27 -14.13
CA ALA A 312 -15.98 1.77 -14.51
C ALA A 312 -16.02 3.28 -14.87
N ASN A 313 -14.88 3.99 -14.79
CA ASN A 313 -14.79 5.45 -14.91
C ASN A 313 -15.73 6.20 -13.95
N ALA A 314 -15.99 5.61 -12.77
CA ALA A 314 -16.75 6.24 -11.71
C ALA A 314 -15.90 7.20 -10.88
N ILE A 315 -14.59 6.97 -10.81
CA ILE A 315 -13.60 7.88 -10.22
C ILE A 315 -12.41 8.09 -11.16
N GLN A 316 -11.79 9.27 -11.07
CA GLN A 316 -10.70 9.69 -11.95
C GLN A 316 -9.34 9.57 -11.29
N PHE A 317 -9.29 9.75 -9.96
CA PHE A 317 -8.10 9.57 -9.13
C PHE A 317 -8.36 8.53 -8.05
N ALA A 318 -7.31 7.87 -7.57
CA ALA A 318 -7.38 7.03 -6.38
C ALA A 318 -6.05 7.06 -5.61
N TYR A 319 -6.13 7.32 -4.31
CA TYR A 319 -5.16 6.85 -3.33
C TYR A 319 -5.41 5.36 -3.13
N ALA A 320 -4.48 4.52 -3.57
CA ALA A 320 -4.60 3.09 -3.41
C ALA A 320 -3.21 2.44 -3.30
N GLY A 321 -3.19 1.24 -2.72
CA GLY A 321 -2.01 0.39 -2.76
C GLY A 321 -1.55 0.11 -4.20
N THR A 322 -0.25 0.05 -4.42
CA THR A 322 0.32 -0.25 -5.74
C THR A 322 -0.01 -1.66 -6.24
N PRO A 323 -0.11 -2.75 -5.43
CA PRO A 323 -0.47 -4.06 -5.98
C PRO A 323 -1.89 -4.14 -6.58
N PRO A 324 -2.94 -3.54 -5.97
CA PRO A 324 -4.22 -3.36 -6.65
C PRO A 324 -4.12 -2.61 -7.99
N ALA A 325 -3.36 -1.51 -8.06
CA ALA A 325 -3.17 -0.75 -9.28
C ALA A 325 -2.45 -1.58 -10.36
N ILE A 326 -1.35 -2.26 -10.00
CA ILE A 326 -0.65 -3.24 -10.86
C ILE A 326 -1.64 -4.27 -11.42
N SER A 327 -2.46 -4.87 -10.55
CA SER A 327 -3.43 -5.90 -10.95
C SER A 327 -4.55 -5.36 -11.85
N ALA A 328 -4.94 -4.10 -11.69
CA ALA A 328 -5.94 -3.46 -12.53
C ALA A 328 -5.38 -3.13 -13.92
N ILE A 329 -4.15 -2.62 -13.98
CA ILE A 329 -3.41 -2.33 -15.22
C ILE A 329 -3.14 -3.62 -16.00
N ASP A 330 -2.74 -4.70 -15.31
CA ASP A 330 -2.60 -6.03 -15.91
C ASP A 330 -3.89 -6.47 -16.63
N LYS A 331 -5.05 -6.14 -16.07
CA LYS A 331 -6.37 -6.45 -16.63
C LYS A 331 -6.87 -5.42 -17.66
N GLY A 332 -6.03 -4.47 -18.07
CA GLY A 332 -6.35 -3.47 -19.09
C GLY A 332 -7.17 -2.28 -18.59
N THR A 333 -7.20 -2.02 -17.27
CA THR A 333 -7.78 -0.78 -16.74
C THR A 333 -6.91 0.41 -17.16
N PRO A 334 -7.46 1.43 -17.84
CA PRO A 334 -6.66 2.52 -18.43
C PRO A 334 -6.29 3.57 -17.37
N ILE A 335 -5.38 3.20 -16.47
CA ILE A 335 -4.88 4.03 -15.38
C ILE A 335 -3.35 4.03 -15.34
N LYS A 336 -2.80 5.08 -14.75
CA LYS A 336 -1.37 5.24 -14.48
C LYS A 336 -1.14 5.53 -13.01
N ILE A 337 -0.04 5.00 -12.47
CA ILE A 337 0.51 5.41 -11.20
C ILE A 337 1.36 6.67 -11.45
N LEU A 338 1.04 7.76 -10.75
CA LEU A 338 1.68 9.06 -10.96
C LEU A 338 2.89 9.27 -10.05
N PHE A 339 2.77 8.91 -8.77
CA PHE A 339 3.83 9.01 -7.76
C PHE A 339 3.38 8.31 -6.45
N PRO A 340 4.31 7.88 -5.57
CA PRO A 340 3.95 7.40 -4.24
C PRO A 340 3.28 8.51 -3.43
N THR A 341 2.53 8.12 -2.42
CA THR A 341 1.95 9.08 -1.46
C THR A 341 2.51 8.87 -0.05
N GLN A 342 2.99 7.65 0.18
CA GLN A 342 3.93 7.27 1.20
C GLN A 342 4.63 5.99 0.76
N THR A 343 5.76 5.72 1.38
CA THR A 343 6.42 4.42 1.36
C THR A 343 6.48 3.85 2.78
N GLU A 344 6.68 2.53 2.87
CA GLU A 344 6.76 1.84 4.16
C GLU A 344 5.43 1.85 4.95
N GLY A 345 5.46 2.18 6.24
CA GLY A 345 4.27 2.33 7.08
C GLY A 345 3.57 1.01 7.46
N SER A 346 4.27 -0.12 7.42
CA SER A 346 3.80 -1.42 7.93
C SER A 346 4.73 -1.98 8.98
N GLY A 347 4.23 -2.91 9.80
CA GLY A 347 4.99 -3.51 10.88
C GLY A 347 4.50 -4.90 11.25
N PHE A 348 5.43 -5.69 11.77
CA PHE A 348 5.15 -7.00 12.32
C PHE A 348 5.06 -6.90 13.84
N VAL A 349 3.90 -7.27 14.38
CA VAL A 349 3.58 -7.21 15.81
C VAL A 349 3.39 -8.63 16.33
N VAL A 350 3.82 -8.88 17.55
CA VAL A 350 3.54 -10.12 18.31
C VAL A 350 2.84 -9.80 19.62
N ASP A 351 2.20 -10.81 20.19
CA ASP A 351 1.55 -10.71 21.50
C ASP A 351 2.52 -10.14 22.55
N SER A 352 2.07 -9.21 23.40
CA SER A 352 2.94 -8.53 24.36
C SER A 352 3.51 -9.46 25.45
N ALA A 353 2.92 -10.64 25.65
CA ALA A 353 3.45 -11.68 26.54
C ALA A 353 4.47 -12.61 25.85
N ALA A 354 4.68 -12.50 24.53
CA ALA A 354 5.68 -13.28 23.82
C ALA A 354 7.11 -12.87 24.24
N PRO A 355 8.06 -13.81 24.36
CA PRO A 355 9.44 -13.51 24.72
C PRO A 355 10.24 -13.00 23.51
N VAL A 356 9.72 -11.97 22.82
CA VAL A 356 10.21 -11.48 21.54
C VAL A 356 10.40 -9.97 21.60
N THR A 357 11.57 -9.50 21.20
CA THR A 357 11.93 -8.07 21.19
C THR A 357 12.47 -7.58 19.85
N ASP A 358 12.81 -8.52 18.96
CA ASP A 358 13.39 -8.26 17.64
C ASP A 358 13.19 -9.49 16.74
N TRP A 359 13.59 -9.37 15.47
CA TRP A 359 13.44 -10.47 14.51
C TRP A 359 14.19 -11.75 14.93
N SER A 360 15.40 -11.64 15.47
CA SER A 360 16.21 -12.79 15.87
C SER A 360 15.59 -13.58 17.02
N SER A 361 15.07 -12.89 18.03
CA SER A 361 14.32 -13.50 19.13
C SER A 361 12.97 -14.06 18.67
N PHE A 362 12.32 -13.44 17.67
CA PHE A 362 11.14 -14.00 17.02
C PHE A 362 11.46 -15.34 16.34
N ILE A 363 12.53 -15.44 15.56
CA ILE A 363 12.95 -16.71 14.94
C ILE A 363 13.22 -17.75 16.01
N THR A 364 14.00 -17.43 17.05
CA THR A 364 14.27 -18.34 18.18
C THR A 364 12.97 -18.86 18.83
N TRP A 365 11.98 -17.98 18.99
CA TRP A 365 10.68 -18.35 19.53
C TRP A 365 9.88 -19.27 18.59
N VAL A 366 9.92 -19.03 17.28
CA VAL A 366 9.33 -19.90 16.25
C VAL A 366 9.93 -21.31 16.31
N GLU A 367 11.26 -21.42 16.43
CA GLU A 367 11.92 -22.74 16.55
C GLU A 367 11.44 -23.50 17.80
N SER A 368 11.43 -22.83 18.96
CA SER A 368 10.97 -23.41 20.23
C SER A 368 9.51 -23.87 20.15
N ARG A 369 8.62 -23.01 19.66
CA ARG A 369 7.18 -23.29 19.52
C ARG A 369 6.92 -24.45 18.56
N THR A 370 7.73 -24.57 17.52
CA THR A 370 7.66 -25.68 16.56
C THR A 370 8.09 -27.00 17.20
N ALA A 371 9.20 -27.01 17.96
CA ALA A 371 9.69 -28.19 18.68
C ALA A 371 8.67 -28.71 19.73
N GLU A 372 7.86 -27.82 20.30
CA GLU A 372 6.77 -28.14 21.22
C GLU A 372 5.49 -28.65 20.51
N GLY A 373 5.47 -28.70 19.18
CA GLY A 373 4.28 -29.07 18.41
C GLY A 373 3.17 -28.00 18.47
N ARG A 374 3.53 -26.74 18.79
CA ARG A 374 2.63 -25.58 18.82
C ARG A 374 3.17 -24.43 17.95
N PRO A 375 3.28 -24.61 16.62
CA PRO A 375 3.78 -23.56 15.72
C PRO A 375 3.15 -22.20 15.97
N VAL A 376 3.91 -21.13 15.72
CA VAL A 376 3.42 -19.76 15.85
C VAL A 376 2.37 -19.50 14.76
N LYS A 377 1.23 -18.90 15.14
CA LYS A 377 0.17 -18.51 14.21
C LYS A 377 0.11 -16.99 14.07
N ILE A 378 0.40 -16.45 12.90
CA ILE A 378 0.30 -15.01 12.62
C ILE A 378 -0.87 -14.69 11.69
N ALA A 379 -1.37 -13.45 11.72
CA ALA A 379 -2.31 -12.95 10.73
C ALA A 379 -1.67 -12.03 9.70
N SER A 380 -2.25 -11.99 8.50
CA SER A 380 -1.87 -11.08 7.42
C SER A 380 -3.12 -10.66 6.63
N PRO A 381 -3.12 -9.49 5.95
CA PRO A 381 -4.16 -9.12 4.99
C PRO A 381 -4.23 -10.14 3.85
N ALA A 382 -5.13 -9.92 2.89
CA ALA A 382 -5.36 -10.86 1.79
C ALA A 382 -4.06 -11.35 1.12
N ARG A 383 -4.06 -12.63 0.70
CA ARG A 383 -2.96 -13.23 -0.08
C ARG A 383 -2.55 -12.34 -1.26
N GLY A 384 -1.24 -12.15 -1.42
CA GLY A 384 -0.66 -11.26 -2.42
C GLY A 384 -0.67 -9.77 -2.06
N SER A 385 -1.13 -9.41 -0.85
CA SER A 385 -0.91 -8.07 -0.30
C SER A 385 0.57 -7.81 -0.05
N ILE A 386 0.92 -6.52 0.13
CA ILE A 386 2.29 -6.08 0.45
C ILE A 386 2.82 -6.84 1.67
N GLN A 387 2.01 -6.89 2.73
CA GLN A 387 2.33 -7.50 4.00
C GLN A 387 2.48 -9.02 3.90
N ASP A 388 1.63 -9.70 3.12
CA ASP A 388 1.75 -11.14 2.85
C ASP A 388 3.06 -11.48 2.14
N VAL A 389 3.41 -10.74 1.09
CA VAL A 389 4.65 -10.97 0.35
C VAL A 389 5.86 -10.71 1.25
N GLN A 390 5.90 -9.57 1.93
CA GLN A 390 7.04 -9.19 2.77
C GLN A 390 7.30 -10.17 3.91
N ILE A 391 6.26 -10.56 4.65
CA ILE A 391 6.43 -11.47 5.79
C ILE A 391 6.86 -12.88 5.32
N LYS A 392 6.35 -13.33 4.16
CA LYS A 392 6.79 -14.61 3.57
C LYS A 392 8.26 -14.59 3.16
N TYR A 393 8.70 -13.53 2.48
CA TYR A 393 10.11 -13.36 2.13
C TYR A 393 11.01 -13.36 3.37
N ALA A 394 10.64 -12.59 4.39
CA ALA A 394 11.41 -12.52 5.63
C ALA A 394 11.50 -13.88 6.36
N LEU A 395 10.39 -14.61 6.44
CA LEU A 395 10.35 -15.95 7.04
C LEU A 395 11.17 -16.96 6.22
N GLN A 396 11.07 -16.92 4.89
CA GLN A 396 11.84 -17.80 4.00
C GLN A 396 13.34 -17.54 4.06
N ASP A 397 13.75 -16.27 4.05
CA ASP A 397 15.14 -15.85 4.25
C ASP A 397 15.70 -16.36 5.59
N SER A 398 14.83 -16.42 6.61
CA SER A 398 15.15 -16.94 7.94
C SER A 398 14.99 -18.46 8.07
N GLY A 399 14.84 -19.21 6.97
CA GLY A 399 14.74 -20.68 7.00
C GLY A 399 13.44 -21.23 7.62
N VAL A 400 12.40 -20.40 7.79
CA VAL A 400 11.11 -20.78 8.39
C VAL A 400 10.13 -21.27 7.32
N VAL A 401 9.49 -22.40 7.59
CA VAL A 401 8.42 -22.94 6.75
C VAL A 401 7.12 -22.18 7.02
N VAL A 402 6.54 -21.63 5.97
CA VAL A 402 5.23 -20.96 6.02
C VAL A 402 4.12 -21.92 5.60
N LYS A 403 3.05 -21.99 6.39
CA LYS A 403 1.82 -22.69 6.02
C LYS A 403 0.61 -21.78 6.13
N GLU A 404 -0.28 -21.81 5.14
CA GLU A 404 -1.58 -21.15 5.28
C GLU A 404 -2.45 -21.93 6.28
N VAL A 405 -3.02 -21.23 7.26
CA VAL A 405 -3.88 -21.81 8.31
C VAL A 405 -5.20 -21.05 8.41
N ARG A 406 -6.20 -21.68 9.05
CA ARG A 406 -7.53 -21.10 9.26
C ARG A 406 -7.67 -20.46 10.62
#